data_AF-A0A7S1EFZ8-F1
#
_entry.id   AF-A0A7S1EFZ8-F1
#
_cell.length_a   1.000
_cell.length_b   1.000
_cell.length_c   1.000
_cell.angle_alpha   90.00
_cell.angle_beta   90.00
_cell.angle_gamma   90.00
#
_symmetry.space_group_name_H-M   'P 1'
#
loop_
_entity.id
_entity.type
_entity.pdbx_description
1 polymer ?
#
loop_
_entity_poly.entity_id
_entity_poly.type
_entity_poly.pdbx_seq_one_letter_code
_entity_poly.pdbx_strand_id
1 'polypeptide(L)'
;DSDDGREREPVGRWWGDSVVSQSFGLNVTETQRCGRCGKASRGLRFTKMFQMVSTEQWRTIWVESGERLTAEGLLRKTYSHSERPCGGCIKRGVSDDVEFVTEQRVSRPPDYFSLLLVWDGANASSSQIASLLPLLPLTIDLAELLDVSPQGGA
;
A
#
# COMPACT_ATOMS: atom_id res chain seq x y z
N ASP A 1 32.32 -20.20 -15.48
CA ASP A 1 31.99 -19.92 -14.07
C ASP A 1 30.57 -20.32 -13.79
N SER A 2 30.44 -21.00 -12.66
CA SER A 2 29.41 -22.00 -12.37
C SER A 2 28.01 -21.40 -12.21
N ASP A 3 27.09 -21.95 -13.00
CA ASP A 3 25.65 -21.83 -12.84
C ASP A 3 25.24 -22.66 -11.60
N ASP A 4 25.31 -22.04 -10.42
CA ASP A 4 24.88 -22.64 -9.16
C ASP A 4 23.35 -22.64 -9.13
N GLY A 5 22.79 -23.73 -9.67
CA GLY A 5 21.38 -24.10 -9.70
C GLY A 5 20.79 -24.28 -8.30
N ARG A 6 20.77 -23.22 -7.49
CA ARG A 6 19.91 -23.14 -6.32
C ARG A 6 18.48 -22.99 -6.80
N GLU A 7 17.82 -24.14 -6.88
CA GLU A 7 16.37 -24.24 -6.81
C GLU A 7 15.88 -23.27 -5.73
N ARG A 8 15.18 -22.23 -6.17
CA ARG A 8 14.56 -21.25 -5.26
C ARG A 8 13.51 -22.02 -4.47
N GLU A 9 13.71 -22.07 -3.15
CA GLU A 9 12.77 -22.69 -2.22
C GLU A 9 11.33 -22.30 -2.55
N PRO A 10 10.37 -23.24 -2.42
CA PRO A 10 8.98 -22.98 -2.72
C PRO A 10 8.47 -21.81 -1.87
N VAL A 11 7.85 -20.87 -2.57
CA VAL A 11 7.22 -19.65 -2.05
C VAL A 11 6.03 -20.06 -1.19
N GLY A 12 6.23 -20.39 0.09
CA GLY A 12 5.10 -20.93 0.85
C GLY A 12 5.20 -21.00 2.38
N ARG A 13 6.23 -20.44 3.02
CA ARG A 13 6.36 -20.52 4.49
C ARG A 13 6.86 -19.24 5.13
N TRP A 14 6.32 -18.11 4.71
CA TRP A 14 6.65 -16.81 5.30
C TRP A 14 5.47 -16.41 6.19
N TRP A 15 5.75 -16.31 7.49
CA TRP A 15 4.82 -16.08 8.61
C TRP A 15 4.03 -17.34 9.03
N GLY A 16 4.13 -17.68 10.31
CA GLY A 16 3.68 -18.96 10.86
C GLY A 16 2.21 -19.26 10.54
N ASP A 17 1.89 -20.56 10.48
CA ASP A 17 0.57 -21.15 10.25
C ASP A 17 -0.47 -20.80 11.34
N SER A 18 -0.39 -19.60 11.90
CA SER A 18 -1.36 -19.09 12.85
C SER A 18 -2.62 -18.66 12.11
N VAL A 19 -3.76 -18.95 12.71
CA VAL A 19 -5.07 -18.47 12.27
C VAL A 19 -5.08 -16.95 12.09
N VAL A 20 -4.33 -16.21 12.92
CA VAL A 20 -4.24 -14.74 12.82
C VAL A 20 -3.58 -14.32 11.50
N SER A 21 -2.43 -14.90 11.15
CA SER A 21 -1.74 -14.60 9.88
C SER A 21 -2.55 -15.07 8.67
N GLN A 22 -3.28 -16.18 8.79
CA GLN A 22 -4.13 -16.69 7.72
C GLN A 22 -5.36 -15.80 7.50
N SER A 23 -5.99 -15.29 8.56
CA SER A 23 -7.24 -14.54 8.41
C SER A 23 -7.05 -13.03 8.25
N PHE A 24 -6.04 -12.43 8.87
CA PHE A 24 -5.80 -10.97 8.80
C PHE A 24 -4.62 -10.60 7.89
N GLY A 25 -3.70 -11.54 7.64
CA GLY A 25 -2.46 -11.26 6.93
C GLY A 25 -2.67 -11.07 5.43
N LEU A 26 -2.26 -9.91 4.94
CA LEU A 26 -2.21 -9.57 3.52
C LEU A 26 -0.77 -9.69 3.01
N ASN A 27 -0.51 -10.69 2.16
CA ASN A 27 0.80 -10.87 1.54
C ASN A 27 0.94 -9.93 0.34
N VAL A 28 1.79 -8.92 0.50
CA VAL A 28 1.99 -7.85 -0.48
C VAL A 28 3.35 -8.00 -1.17
N THR A 29 3.33 -7.89 -2.50
CA THR A 29 4.52 -7.56 -3.29
C THR A 29 4.40 -6.11 -3.73
N GLU A 30 5.31 -5.26 -3.27
CA GLU A 30 5.31 -3.84 -3.55
C GLU A 30 6.46 -3.47 -4.48
N THR A 31 6.19 -2.71 -5.53
CA THR A 31 7.20 -2.12 -6.41
C THR A 31 6.93 -0.64 -6.54
N GLN A 32 7.96 0.20 -6.48
CA GLN A 32 7.82 1.63 -6.66
C GLN A 32 8.46 2.05 -7.98
N ARG A 33 7.78 2.88 -8.76
CA ARG A 33 8.31 3.44 -10.00
C ARG A 33 8.46 4.95 -9.88
N CYS A 34 9.62 5.46 -10.25
CA CYS A 34 9.81 6.90 -10.34
C CYS A 34 8.89 7.49 -11.42
N GLY A 35 8.03 8.44 -11.06
CA GLY A 35 7.11 9.09 -11.99
C GLY A 35 7.80 9.88 -13.11
N ARG A 36 9.06 10.29 -12.90
CA ARG A 36 9.84 11.05 -13.88
C ARG A 36 10.66 10.21 -14.86
N CYS A 37 11.39 9.21 -14.37
CA CYS A 37 12.28 8.40 -15.22
C CYS A 37 11.81 6.95 -15.43
N GLY A 38 10.70 6.54 -14.80
CA GLY A 38 10.13 5.19 -14.92
C GLY A 38 10.95 4.08 -14.24
N LYS A 39 12.10 4.40 -13.63
CA LYS A 39 12.95 3.41 -12.97
C LYS A 39 12.20 2.77 -11.81
N ALA A 40 12.07 1.44 -11.85
CA ALA A 40 11.47 0.65 -10.78
C ALA A 40 12.48 0.35 -9.67
N SER A 41 12.00 0.33 -8.43
CA SER A 41 12.71 -0.24 -7.29
C SER A 41 12.73 -1.77 -7.38
N ARG A 42 13.56 -2.41 -6.55
CA ARG A 42 13.44 -3.84 -6.32
C ARG A 42 12.11 -4.10 -5.62
N GLY A 43 11.36 -5.09 -6.10
CA GLY A 43 10.13 -5.52 -5.46
C GLY A 43 10.38 -5.98 -4.03
N LEU A 44 9.64 -5.41 -3.08
CA LEU A 44 9.63 -5.81 -1.67
C LEU A 44 8.49 -6.80 -1.45
N ARG A 45 8.72 -7.81 -0.63
CA ARG A 45 7.71 -8.79 -0.24
C ARG A 45 7.58 -8.79 1.26
N PHE A 46 6.36 -8.60 1.76
CA PHE A 46 6.07 -8.53 3.18
C PHE A 46 4.60 -8.81 3.45
N THR A 47 4.26 -9.02 4.71
CA THR A 47 2.87 -9.24 5.14
C THR A 47 2.41 -8.02 5.92
N LYS A 48 1.28 -7.43 5.49
CA LYS A 48 0.58 -6.39 6.22
C LYS A 48 -0.54 -7.03 7.03
N MET A 49 -0.56 -6.80 8.34
CA MET A 49 -1.66 -7.24 9.20
C MET A 49 -2.77 -6.18 9.28
N PHE A 50 -2.39 -4.91 9.11
CA PHE A 50 -3.26 -3.76 9.25
C PHE A 50 -2.92 -2.75 8.16
N GLN A 51 -3.95 -2.09 7.65
CA GLN A 51 -3.82 -0.96 6.77
C GLN A 51 -3.95 0.31 7.60
N MET A 52 -2.83 1.01 7.80
CA MET A 52 -2.82 2.24 8.60
C MET A 52 -3.01 3.44 7.69
N VAL A 53 -3.86 4.37 8.12
CA VAL A 53 -4.16 5.62 7.40
C VAL A 53 -4.12 6.77 8.39
N SER A 54 -3.26 7.76 8.15
CA SER A 54 -3.33 9.03 8.89
C SER A 54 -4.63 9.74 8.52
N THR A 55 -5.42 10.09 9.53
CA THR A 55 -6.66 10.81 9.35
C THR A 55 -6.44 12.22 8.79
N GLU A 56 -5.30 12.85 9.10
CA GLU A 56 -4.93 14.15 8.57
C GLU A 56 -4.62 14.05 7.08
N GLN A 57 -3.71 13.12 6.71
CA GLN A 57 -3.37 12.88 5.31
C GLN A 57 -4.61 12.52 4.49
N TRP A 58 -5.48 11.68 5.05
CA TRP A 58 -6.69 11.23 4.36
C TRP A 58 -7.65 12.40 4.07
N ARG A 59 -7.81 13.30 5.04
CA ARG A 59 -8.60 14.53 4.88
C ARG A 59 -7.99 15.48 3.85
N THR A 60 -6.67 15.66 3.88
CA THR A 60 -5.97 16.51 2.92
C THR A 60 -6.18 16.02 1.49
N ILE A 61 -5.99 14.73 1.25
CA ILE A 61 -6.23 14.11 -0.07
C ILE A 61 -7.69 14.29 -0.51
N TRP A 62 -8.65 14.15 0.42
CA TRP A 62 -10.06 14.35 0.13
C TRP A 62 -10.34 15.77 -0.36
N VAL A 63 -9.88 16.77 0.38
CA VAL A 63 -10.07 18.20 0.05
C VAL A 63 -9.36 18.55 -1.26
N GLU A 64 -8.12 18.13 -1.46
CA GLU A 64 -7.34 18.39 -2.68
C GLU A 64 -7.96 17.74 -3.92
N SER A 65 -8.65 16.61 -3.74
CA SER A 65 -9.39 15.94 -4.83
C SER A 65 -10.71 16.62 -5.20
N GLY A 66 -11.10 17.68 -4.49
CA GLY A 66 -12.39 18.34 -4.65
C GLY A 66 -13.56 17.44 -4.29
N GLU A 67 -13.37 16.52 -3.32
CA GLU A 67 -14.41 15.62 -2.80
C GLU A 67 -14.97 14.63 -3.85
N ARG A 68 -14.15 14.25 -4.84
CA ARG A 68 -14.59 13.41 -5.98
C ARG A 68 -14.14 11.95 -5.91
N LEU A 69 -13.29 11.59 -4.96
CA LEU A 69 -12.72 10.25 -4.91
C LEU A 69 -13.71 9.25 -4.30
N THR A 70 -13.65 8.00 -4.75
CA THR A 70 -14.23 6.91 -3.96
C THR A 70 -13.34 6.64 -2.74
N ALA A 71 -13.84 5.89 -1.77
CA ALA A 71 -13.03 5.48 -0.62
C ALA A 71 -11.79 4.67 -1.05
N GLU A 72 -11.93 3.82 -2.07
CA GLU A 72 -10.84 3.06 -2.70
C GLU A 72 -9.82 3.99 -3.35
N GLY A 73 -10.27 4.99 -4.10
CA GLY A 73 -9.38 5.97 -4.74
C GLY A 73 -8.61 6.81 -3.72
N LEU A 74 -9.28 7.17 -2.63
CA LEU A 74 -8.69 7.83 -1.47
C LEU A 74 -7.62 6.95 -0.80
N LEU A 75 -7.95 5.69 -0.46
CA LEU A 75 -7.02 4.74 0.14
C LEU A 75 -5.82 4.47 -0.78
N ARG A 76 -6.06 4.31 -2.09
CA ARG A 76 -5.00 4.12 -3.08
C ARG A 76 -4.05 5.32 -3.10
N LYS A 77 -4.58 6.54 -3.10
CA LYS A 77 -3.75 7.77 -3.04
C LYS A 77 -2.91 7.85 -1.75
N THR A 78 -3.50 7.49 -0.61
CA THR A 78 -2.77 7.44 0.67
C THR A 78 -1.57 6.49 0.61
N TYR A 79 -1.71 5.34 -0.07
CA TYR A 79 -0.61 4.37 -0.21
C TYR A 79 0.35 4.64 -1.37
N SER A 80 -0.09 5.39 -2.39
CA SER A 80 0.69 5.60 -3.60
C SER A 80 1.65 6.77 -3.52
N HIS A 81 1.42 7.75 -2.64
CA HIS A 81 2.26 8.94 -2.57
C HIS A 81 3.50 8.74 -1.70
N SER A 82 4.67 8.77 -2.35
CA SER A 82 5.92 9.09 -1.67
C SER A 82 6.76 10.00 -2.55
N GLU A 83 7.21 11.11 -1.97
CA GLU A 83 8.20 11.99 -2.59
C GLU A 83 9.55 11.72 -1.96
N ARG A 84 10.54 11.41 -2.79
CA ARG A 84 11.91 11.14 -2.34
C ARG A 84 12.92 11.29 -3.46
N PRO A 85 14.22 11.37 -3.16
CA PRO A 85 15.24 11.45 -4.18
C PRO A 85 15.33 10.15 -4.98
N CYS A 86 15.37 10.25 -6.31
CA CYS A 86 15.55 9.09 -7.19
C CYS A 86 17.00 8.95 -7.66
N GLY A 87 17.68 7.87 -7.29
CA GLY A 87 19.06 7.62 -7.74
C GLY A 87 19.24 7.53 -9.26
N GLY A 88 18.16 7.27 -10.03
CA GLY A 88 18.19 7.36 -11.49
C GLY A 88 18.15 8.80 -12.02
N CYS A 89 17.34 9.66 -11.40
CA CYS A 89 17.23 11.08 -11.70
C CYS A 89 18.46 11.87 -11.23
N ILE A 90 19.01 11.54 -10.07
CA ILE A 90 20.24 12.14 -9.53
C ILE A 90 21.41 11.97 -10.50
N LYS A 91 21.57 10.77 -11.08
CA LYS A 91 22.59 10.51 -12.11
C LYS A 91 22.42 11.34 -13.39
N ARG A 92 21.23 11.92 -13.61
CA ARG A 92 20.90 12.80 -14.74
C ARG A 92 20.88 14.29 -14.34
N GLY A 93 21.39 14.63 -13.16
CA GLY A 93 21.48 16.03 -12.69
C GLY A 93 20.19 16.59 -12.08
N VAL A 94 19.22 15.74 -11.75
CA VAL A 94 17.99 16.16 -11.05
C VAL A 94 18.15 15.86 -9.56
N SER A 95 18.17 16.89 -8.72
CA SER A 95 18.32 16.78 -7.26
C SER A 95 17.03 16.83 -6.48
N ASP A 96 15.94 17.30 -7.10
CA ASP A 96 14.67 17.49 -6.40
C ASP A 96 14.02 16.14 -6.08
N ASP A 97 13.15 16.16 -5.07
CA ASP A 97 12.29 15.03 -4.78
C ASP A 97 11.36 14.78 -5.97
N VAL A 98 11.18 13.50 -6.27
CA VAL A 98 10.28 13.06 -7.34
C VAL A 98 9.24 12.14 -6.76
N GLU A 99 8.05 12.23 -7.32
CA GLU A 99 6.97 11.31 -6.99
C GLU A 99 7.35 9.88 -7.41
N PHE A 100 7.11 8.94 -6.52
CA PHE A 100 7.14 7.52 -6.81
C PHE A 100 5.72 6.96 -6.75
N VAL A 101 5.33 6.24 -7.80
CA VAL A 101 4.08 5.50 -7.84
C VAL A 101 4.32 4.12 -7.25
N THR A 102 3.58 3.79 -6.19
CA THR A 102 3.61 2.47 -5.56
C THR A 102 2.60 1.53 -6.22
N GLU A 103 3.09 0.42 -6.78
CA GLU A 103 2.30 -0.71 -7.28
C GLU A 103 2.30 -1.81 -6.23
N GLN A 104 1.13 -2.20 -5.71
CA GLN A 104 0.98 -3.30 -4.76
C GLN A 104 0.21 -4.45 -5.41
N ARG A 105 0.80 -5.63 -5.38
CA ARG A 105 0.18 -6.89 -5.77
C ARG A 105 -0.04 -7.77 -4.57
N VAL A 106 -1.20 -8.42 -4.51
CA VAL A 106 -1.53 -9.33 -3.42
C VAL A 106 -1.83 -10.72 -3.96
N SER A 107 -1.35 -11.73 -3.25
CA SER A 107 -1.52 -13.13 -3.68
C SER A 107 -2.93 -13.67 -3.38
N ARG A 108 -3.53 -13.19 -2.28
CA ARG A 108 -4.90 -13.51 -1.85
C ARG A 108 -5.45 -12.37 -0.99
N PRO A 109 -6.77 -12.12 -1.01
CA PRO A 109 -7.40 -11.24 -0.03
C PRO A 109 -7.37 -11.87 1.38
N PRO A 110 -7.43 -11.06 2.45
CA PRO A 110 -7.58 -11.55 3.81
C PRO A 110 -9.06 -11.88 4.09
N ASP A 111 -9.33 -12.78 5.04
CA ASP A 111 -10.69 -13.04 5.51
C ASP A 111 -11.26 -11.82 6.25
N TYR A 112 -10.38 -11.12 7.00
CA TYR A 112 -10.71 -9.90 7.72
C TYR A 112 -9.78 -8.77 7.29
N PHE A 113 -10.34 -7.77 6.62
CA PHE A 113 -9.64 -6.54 6.29
C PHE A 113 -9.69 -5.58 7.49
N SER A 114 -8.52 -5.13 7.95
CA SER A 114 -8.42 -4.21 9.09
C SER A 114 -7.84 -2.88 8.64
N LEU A 115 -8.65 -1.82 8.76
CA LEU A 115 -8.25 -0.42 8.54
C LEU A 115 -8.08 0.28 9.89
N LEU A 116 -6.88 0.79 10.15
CA LEU A 116 -6.54 1.52 11.37
C LEU A 116 -6.43 3.00 11.04
N LEU A 117 -7.28 3.79 11.68
CA LEU A 117 -7.30 5.25 11.57
C LEU A 117 -6.36 5.84 12.61
N VAL A 118 -5.27 6.44 12.13
CA VAL A 118 -4.20 6.97 12.96
C VAL A 118 -4.39 8.48 13.10
N TRP A 119 -4.54 8.92 14.34
CA TRP A 119 -4.60 10.34 14.69
C TRP A 119 -3.21 10.82 15.09
N ASP A 120 -2.79 11.98 14.60
CA ASP A 120 -1.45 12.54 14.85
C ASP A 120 -1.29 13.14 16.26
N GLY A 121 -2.32 13.04 17.11
CA GLY A 121 -2.31 13.51 18.50
C GLY A 121 -2.98 12.54 19.47
N ALA A 122 -2.64 12.67 20.76
CA ALA A 122 -3.16 11.80 21.82
C ALA A 122 -4.68 11.86 22.00
N ASN A 123 -5.32 12.96 21.57
CA ASN A 123 -6.76 13.17 21.68
C ASN A 123 -7.32 13.73 20.36
N ALA A 124 -8.12 12.94 19.66
CA ALA A 124 -8.97 13.44 18.59
C ALA A 124 -10.22 14.09 19.20
N SER A 125 -10.56 15.31 18.78
CA SER A 125 -11.80 15.93 19.21
C SER A 125 -13.02 15.28 18.54
N SER A 126 -14.19 15.35 19.18
CA SER A 126 -15.42 14.77 18.61
C SER A 126 -15.77 15.35 17.24
N SER A 127 -15.46 16.62 16.97
CA SER A 127 -15.69 17.24 15.67
C SER A 127 -14.74 16.70 14.60
N GLN A 128 -13.48 16.42 14.95
CA GLN A 128 -12.53 15.76 14.07
C GLN A 128 -13.02 14.36 13.71
N ILE A 129 -13.44 13.56 14.69
CA ILE A 129 -14.00 12.22 14.46
C ILE A 129 -15.24 12.30 13.57
N ALA A 130 -16.21 13.15 13.92
CA ALA A 130 -17.46 13.29 13.17
C ALA A 130 -17.23 13.70 11.71
N SER A 131 -16.22 14.53 11.45
CA SER A 131 -15.88 14.94 10.08
C SER A 131 -15.26 13.83 9.21
N LEU A 132 -14.75 12.76 9.83
CA LEU A 132 -14.14 11.64 9.11
C LEU A 132 -15.15 10.53 8.81
N LEU A 133 -16.18 10.36 9.65
CA LEU A 133 -17.17 9.28 9.50
C LEU A 133 -17.82 9.20 8.09
N PRO A 134 -18.18 10.32 7.43
CA PRO A 134 -18.74 10.27 6.07
C PRO A 134 -17.74 9.78 5.01
N LEU A 135 -16.43 9.82 5.31
CA LEU A 135 -15.35 9.40 4.41
C LEU A 135 -15.01 7.91 4.58
N LEU A 136 -15.54 7.26 5.62
CA LEU A 136 -15.25 5.85 5.88
C LEU A 136 -16.09 4.96 4.96
N PRO A 137 -15.46 4.06 4.18
CA PRO A 137 -16.19 3.10 3.39
C PRO A 137 -17.00 2.16 4.30
N LEU A 138 -18.29 2.01 4.01
CA LEU A 138 -19.08 0.90 4.56
C LEU A 138 -18.79 -0.41 3.83
N THR A 139 -18.37 -0.31 2.57
CA THR A 139 -17.97 -1.42 1.70
C THR A 139 -16.69 -1.02 1.00
N ILE A 140 -15.77 -1.97 0.84
CA ILE A 140 -14.53 -1.76 0.11
C ILE A 140 -14.34 -2.83 -0.95
N ASP A 141 -14.06 -2.42 -2.18
CA ASP A 141 -13.59 -3.36 -3.21
C ASP A 141 -12.07 -3.53 -3.12
N LEU A 142 -11.64 -4.67 -2.57
CA LEU A 142 -10.23 -5.01 -2.47
C LEU A 142 -9.57 -5.26 -3.83
N ALA A 143 -10.32 -5.64 -4.87
CA ALA A 143 -9.78 -5.80 -6.21
C ALA A 143 -9.49 -4.45 -6.86
N GLU A 144 -10.25 -3.40 -6.51
CA GLU A 144 -9.90 -2.03 -6.89
C GLU A 144 -8.73 -1.51 -6.05
N LEU A 145 -8.69 -1.79 -4.74
CA LEU A 145 -7.62 -1.26 -3.90
C LEU A 145 -6.26 -1.92 -4.18
N LEU A 146 -6.27 -3.23 -4.42
CA LEU A 146 -5.08 -4.08 -4.50
C LEU A 146 -5.12 -4.79 -5.86
N ASP A 147 -4.01 -4.80 -6.60
CA ASP A 147 -3.90 -5.65 -7.79
C ASP A 147 -3.85 -7.12 -7.33
N VAL A 148 -5.03 -7.72 -7.18
CA VAL A 148 -5.18 -9.13 -6.79
C VAL A 148 -4.86 -9.98 -8.01
N SER A 149 -3.61 -10.38 -8.13
CA SER A 149 -3.25 -11.44 -9.07
C SER A 149 -3.53 -12.78 -8.40
N PRO A 150 -4.47 -13.60 -8.90
CA PRO A 150 -4.57 -14.98 -8.43
C PRO A 150 -3.22 -15.63 -8.70
N GLN A 151 -2.54 -16.09 -7.66
CA GLN A 151 -1.45 -17.03 -7.89
C GLN A 151 -2.09 -18.27 -8.49
N GLY A 152 -1.66 -18.60 -9.72
CA GLY A 152 -2.20 -19.71 -10.49
C GLY A 152 -2.31 -20.95 -9.63
N GLY A 153 -3.53 -21.49 -9.55
CA GLY A 153 -3.72 -22.88 -9.21
C GLY A 153 -3.08 -23.72 -10.30
N ALA A 154 -2.03 -24.46 -9.93
CA ALA A 154 -1.58 -25.66 -10.61
C ALA A 154 -1.83 -26.83 -9.65
#